data_AF-A0A919CE12-F1
#
_entry.id   AF-A0A919CE12-F1
#
_cell.length_a   1.000
_cell.length_b   1.000
_cell.length_c   1.000
_cell.angle_alpha   90.00
_cell.angle_beta   90.00
_cell.angle_gamma   90.00
#
_symmetry.space_group_name_H-M   'P 1'
#
loop_
_entity.id
_entity.type
_entity.pdbx_description
1 polymer ?
#
loop_
_entity_poly.entity_id
_entity_poly.type
_entity_poly.pdbx_seq_one_letter_code
_entity_poly.pdbx_strand_id
1 'polypeptide(L)'
;MKNSQGSPRNALRALDRALGGQTPPTRIQRWVARRPVGAGLVMAVLFGLFFLLISPEGEPDSPLLAGLGGLAMGVVFGLVAFLERLRQRSLDIGQQQAVN
;
A
#
# COMPACT_ATOMS: atom_id res chain seq x y z
N MET A 1 -36.00 1.65 -13.55
CA MET A 1 -34.71 2.30 -13.21
C MET A 1 -34.04 1.41 -12.17
N LYS A 2 -32.87 0.83 -12.47
CA LYS A 2 -32.26 -0.26 -11.69
C LYS A 2 -31.37 0.34 -10.59
N ASN A 3 -31.69 0.03 -9.34
CA ASN A 3 -31.13 0.63 -8.14
C ASN A 3 -29.67 0.17 -7.99
N SER A 4 -28.72 0.96 -8.47
CA SER A 4 -27.29 0.69 -8.31
C SER A 4 -26.85 0.98 -6.87
N GLN A 5 -27.30 0.16 -5.91
CA GLN A 5 -26.62 0.04 -4.62
C GLN A 5 -25.34 -0.77 -4.81
N GLY A 6 -24.40 -0.21 -5.56
CA GLY A 6 -23.05 -0.74 -5.62
C GLY A 6 -22.40 -0.49 -4.28
N SER A 7 -22.29 -1.52 -3.44
CA SER A 7 -21.46 -1.48 -2.23
C SER A 7 -20.13 -0.81 -2.56
N PRO A 8 -19.58 0.10 -1.73
CA PRO A 8 -18.30 0.77 -1.99
C PRO A 8 -17.18 -0.23 -2.29
N ARG A 9 -17.27 -1.44 -1.74
CA ARG A 9 -16.40 -2.57 -2.03
C ARG A 9 -16.41 -2.99 -3.51
N ASN A 10 -17.56 -2.94 -4.18
CA ASN A 10 -17.69 -3.27 -5.60
C ASN A 10 -17.11 -2.18 -6.50
N ALA A 11 -17.25 -0.90 -6.13
CA ALA A 11 -16.62 0.20 -6.84
C ALA A 11 -15.08 0.13 -6.72
N LEU A 12 -14.57 -0.12 -5.50
CA LEU A 12 -13.14 -0.38 -5.29
C LEU A 12 -12.64 -1.60 -6.08
N ARG A 13 -13.42 -2.67 -6.14
CA ARG A 13 -13.05 -3.89 -6.89
C ARG A 13 -13.06 -3.67 -8.41
N ALA A 14 -13.96 -2.83 -8.91
CA ALA A 14 -13.98 -2.44 -10.32
C ALA A 14 -12.78 -1.54 -10.67
N LEU A 15 -12.45 -0.59 -9.79
CA LEU A 15 -11.27 0.27 -9.94
C LEU A 15 -9.97 -0.55 -9.86
N ASP A 16 -9.86 -1.49 -8.92
CA ASP A 16 -8.71 -2.39 -8.80
C ASP A 16 -8.54 -3.27 -10.04
N ARG A 17 -9.64 -3.77 -10.63
CA ARG A 17 -9.58 -4.46 -11.93
C ARG A 17 -9.10 -3.56 -13.06
N ALA A 18 -9.57 -2.31 -13.11
CA ALA A 18 -9.16 -1.35 -14.13
C ALA A 18 -7.67 -0.98 -14.00
N LEU A 19 -7.14 -0.98 -12.78
CA LEU A 19 -5.73 -0.75 -12.47
C LEU A 19 -4.84 -2.00 -12.61
N GLY A 20 -5.36 -3.11 -13.17
CA GLY A 20 -4.58 -4.34 -13.41
C GLY A 20 -4.60 -5.34 -12.26
N GLY A 21 -5.62 -5.36 -11.41
CA GLY A 21 -5.75 -6.31 -10.30
C GLY A 21 -5.92 -7.79 -10.70
N GLN A 22 -5.96 -8.12 -12.00
CA GLN A 22 -5.94 -9.51 -12.49
C GLN A 22 -4.57 -10.01 -12.96
N THR A 23 -3.53 -9.15 -12.95
CA THR A 23 -2.18 -9.58 -13.30
C THR A 23 -1.54 -10.35 -12.13
N PRO A 24 -0.87 -11.49 -12.38
CA PRO A 24 -0.20 -12.26 -11.33
C PRO A 24 0.78 -11.39 -10.54
N PRO A 25 0.77 -11.44 -9.19
CA PRO A 25 1.54 -10.52 -8.37
C PRO A 25 3.05 -10.71 -8.60
N THR A 26 3.73 -9.59 -8.82
CA THR A 26 5.18 -9.57 -9.03
C THR A 26 5.92 -10.04 -7.77
N ARG A 27 7.19 -10.46 -7.90
CA ARG A 27 8.00 -10.91 -6.75
C ARG A 27 8.09 -9.85 -5.66
N ILE A 28 8.17 -8.58 -6.05
CA ILE A 28 8.21 -7.44 -5.14
C ILE A 28 6.86 -7.30 -4.41
N GLN A 29 5.73 -7.35 -5.11
CA GLN A 29 4.40 -7.28 -4.49
C GLN A 29 4.16 -8.43 -3.50
N ARG A 30 4.62 -9.64 -3.81
CA ARG A 30 4.57 -10.78 -2.88
C ARG A 30 5.45 -10.59 -1.66
N TRP A 31 6.64 -10.03 -1.82
CA TRP A 31 7.54 -9.73 -0.70
C TRP A 31 6.95 -8.65 0.21
N VAL A 32 6.45 -7.56 -0.37
CA VAL A 32 5.79 -6.44 0.31
C VAL A 32 4.56 -6.92 1.09
N ALA A 33 3.68 -7.70 0.46
CA ALA A 33 2.47 -8.25 1.10
C ALA A 33 2.78 -9.20 2.27
N ARG A 34 3.92 -9.90 2.27
CA ARG A 34 4.33 -10.76 3.38
C ARG A 34 4.89 -9.99 4.57
N ARG A 35 5.38 -8.76 4.36
CA ARG A 35 6.05 -7.94 5.39
C ARG A 35 5.55 -6.48 5.33
N PRO A 36 4.26 -6.22 5.59
CA PRO A 36 3.70 -4.86 5.49
C PRO A 36 4.39 -3.86 6.41
N VAL A 37 4.74 -4.27 7.64
CA VAL A 37 5.50 -3.43 8.58
C VAL A 37 6.92 -3.15 8.07
N GLY A 38 7.60 -4.16 7.52
CA GLY A 38 8.94 -3.98 6.96
C GLY A 38 8.96 -3.09 5.73
N ALA A 39 7.97 -3.24 4.83
CA ALA A 39 7.80 -2.38 3.67
C ALA A 39 7.53 -0.92 4.08
N GLY A 40 6.67 -0.70 5.08
CA GLY A 40 6.42 0.62 5.65
C GLY A 40 7.68 1.23 6.27
N LEU A 41 8.45 0.46 7.04
CA LEU A 41 9.69 0.93 7.66
C LEU A 41 10.74 1.35 6.62
N VAL A 42 10.94 0.55 5.57
CA VAL A 42 11.87 0.87 4.48
C VAL A 42 11.46 2.18 3.81
N MET A 43 10.17 2.33 3.49
CA MET A 43 9.67 3.58 2.89
C MET A 43 9.80 4.77 3.83
N ALA A 44 9.60 4.58 5.14
CA ALA A 44 9.76 5.65 6.11
C ALA A 44 11.19 6.21 6.12
N VAL A 45 12.19 5.32 6.08
CA VAL A 45 13.60 5.70 6.03
C VAL A 45 13.93 6.41 4.72
N LEU A 46 13.52 5.85 3.57
CA LEU A 46 13.82 6.46 2.26
C LEU A 46 13.21 7.84 2.11
N PHE A 47 11.93 8.01 2.48
CA PHE A 47 11.26 9.30 2.41
C PHE A 47 11.77 10.27 3.48
N GLY A 48 12.10 9.79 4.69
CA GLY A 48 12.72 10.64 5.72
C GLY A 48 14.05 11.22 5.26
N LEU A 49 14.91 10.40 4.64
CA LEU A 49 16.17 10.86 4.05
C LEU A 49 15.94 11.81 2.87
N PHE A 50 14.96 11.52 2.02
CA PHE A 50 14.61 12.41 0.91
C PHE A 50 14.13 13.78 1.40
N PHE A 51 13.26 13.82 2.41
CA PHE A 51 12.79 15.07 2.99
C PHE A 51 13.90 15.83 3.71
N LEU A 52 14.83 15.11 4.34
CA LEU A 52 16.02 15.73 4.93
C LEU A 52 16.92 16.34 3.85
N LEU A 53 17.13 15.64 2.73
CA LEU A 53 17.96 16.10 1.62
C LEU A 53 17.42 17.38 0.95
N ILE A 54 16.10 17.53 0.86
CA ILE A 54 15.48 18.72 0.26
C ILE A 54 15.18 19.82 1.28
N SER A 55 15.51 19.61 2.57
CA SER A 55 15.18 20.57 3.61
C SER A 55 16.11 21.78 3.57
N PRO A 56 15.60 23.01 3.75
CA PRO A 56 16.43 24.21 3.77
C PRO A 56 17.48 24.17 4.90
N GLU A 57 18.72 24.53 4.58
CA GLU A 57 19.75 24.65 5.61
C GLU A 57 19.44 25.80 6.57
N GLY A 58 19.45 25.53 7.87
CA GLY A 58 19.27 26.54 8.93
C GLY A 58 17.88 26.58 9.56
N GLU A 59 16.94 25.76 9.10
CA GLU A 59 15.62 25.66 9.73
C GLU A 59 15.64 24.62 10.88
N PRO A 60 15.44 25.03 12.15
CA PRO A 60 15.63 24.15 13.31
C PRO A 60 14.65 22.96 13.33
N ASP A 61 13.48 23.12 12.71
CA ASP A 61 12.43 22.09 12.67
C ASP A 61 12.57 21.13 11.47
N SER A 62 13.54 21.37 10.58
CA SER A 62 13.79 20.56 9.38
C SER A 62 13.91 19.05 9.64
N PRO A 63 14.64 18.57 10.67
CA PRO A 63 14.82 17.14 10.87
C PRO A 63 13.55 16.49 11.43
N LEU A 64 12.78 17.23 12.23
CA LEU A 64 11.51 16.76 12.80
C LEU A 64 10.46 16.62 11.70
N LEU A 65 10.32 17.64 10.84
CA LEU A 65 9.40 17.61 9.70
C LEU A 65 9.77 16.50 8.71
N ALA A 66 11.06 16.31 8.42
CA ALA A 66 11.54 15.21 7.60
C ALA A 66 11.21 13.84 8.21
N GLY A 67 11.41 13.68 9.51
CA GLY A 67 11.07 12.45 10.25
C GLY A 67 9.56 12.15 10.22
N LEU A 68 8.72 13.16 10.46
CA LEU A 68 7.27 13.03 10.40
C LEU A 68 6.78 12.71 8.98
N GLY A 69 7.34 13.38 7.97
CA GLY A 69 7.04 13.11 6.56
C GLY A 69 7.42 11.69 6.16
N GLY A 70 8.61 11.24 6.54
CA GLY A 70 9.05 9.85 6.36
C GLY A 70 8.09 8.87 7.01
N LEU A 71 7.78 9.05 8.30
CA LEU A 71 6.86 8.19 9.03
C LEU A 71 5.47 8.13 8.38
N ALA A 72 4.91 9.27 7.97
CA ALA A 72 3.62 9.34 7.29
C ALA A 72 3.62 8.50 6.00
N MET A 73 4.67 8.64 5.18
CA MET A 73 4.83 7.83 3.97
C MET A 73 4.98 6.35 4.29
N GLY A 74 5.75 5.99 5.31
CA GLY A 74 5.89 4.62 5.78
C GLY A 74 4.55 3.98 6.19
N VAL A 75 3.71 4.72 6.90
CA VAL A 75 2.35 4.28 7.26
C VAL A 75 1.50 4.05 6.01
N VAL A 76 1.48 5.00 5.08
CA VAL A 76 0.73 4.87 3.82
C VAL A 76 1.15 3.62 3.05
N PHE A 77 2.45 3.43 2.84
CA PHE A 77 2.96 2.26 2.12
C PHE A 77 2.76 0.95 2.88
N GLY A 78 2.87 0.96 4.21
CA GLY A 78 2.56 -0.19 5.05
C GLY A 78 1.08 -0.61 4.96
N LEU A 79 0.17 0.35 4.92
CA LEU A 79 -1.26 0.12 4.72
C LEU A 79 -1.55 -0.44 3.33
N VAL A 80 -0.95 0.13 2.27
CA VAL A 80 -1.09 -0.40 0.90
C VAL A 80 -0.59 -1.85 0.83
N ALA A 81 0.57 -2.14 1.43
CA ALA A 81 1.11 -3.50 1.53
C ALA A 81 0.16 -4.46 2.27
N PHE A 82 -0.47 -3.98 3.34
CA PHE A 82 -1.43 -4.76 4.11
C PHE A 82 -2.72 -5.03 3.32
N LEU A 83 -3.25 -4.03 2.61
CA LEU A 83 -4.40 -4.19 1.72
C LEU A 83 -4.10 -5.19 0.59
N GLU A 84 -2.90 -5.13 0.02
CA GLU A 84 -2.44 -6.08 -0.99
C GLU A 84 -2.37 -7.51 -0.42
N ARG A 85 -1.95 -7.68 0.84
CA ARG A 85 -1.99 -8.98 1.53
C ARG A 85 -3.41 -9.50 1.70
N LEU A 86 -4.36 -8.64 2.06
CA LEU A 86 -5.78 -9.02 2.18
C LEU A 86 -6.36 -9.41 0.82
N ARG A 87 -5.98 -8.69 -0.25
CA ARG A 87 -6.36 -9.02 -1.63
C ARG A 87 -5.85 -10.42 -2.01
N GLN A 88 -4.57 -10.69 -1.77
CA GLN A 88 -3.96 -12.00 -2.07
C GLN A 88 -4.63 -13.13 -1.28
N ARG A 89 -4.90 -12.95 0.02
CA ARG A 89 -5.64 -13.93 0.83
C ARG A 89 -7.05 -14.23 0.29
N SER A 90 -7.76 -13.21 -0.19
CA SER A 90 -9.10 -13.41 -0.78
C SER A 90 -9.07 -14.19 -2.09
N LEU A 91 -7.99 -14.09 -2.86
CA LEU A 91 -7.83 -14.83 -4.12
C LEU A 91 -7.47 -16.30 -3.84
N ASP A 92 -6.60 -16.56 -2.86
CA ASP A 92 -6.24 -17.93 -2.45
C ASP A 92 -7.47 -18.73 -1.99
N ILE A 93 -8.34 -18.11 -1.18
CA ILE A 93 -9.59 -18.73 -0.72
C ILE A 93 -10.54 -19.02 -1.90
N GLY A 94 -10.62 -18.11 -2.88
CA GLY A 94 -11.46 -18.27 -4.06
C GLY A 94 -10.97 -19.38 -5.00
N GLN A 95 -9.66 -19.58 -5.14
CA GLN A 95 -9.12 -20.72 -5.89
C GLN A 95 -9.32 -22.05 -5.18
N GLN A 96 -9.20 -22.10 -3.85
CA GLN A 96 -9.43 -23.34 -3.08
C GLN A 96 -10.89 -23.83 -3.18
N GLN A 97 -11.86 -22.93 -3.32
CA GLN A 97 -13.26 -23.30 -3.56
C GLN A 97 -13.57 -23.75 -4.99
N ALA A 98 -12.73 -23.44 -5.96
CA ALA A 98 -12.92 -23.84 -7.36
C ALA A 98 -12.34 -25.24 -7.67
N VAL A 99 -11.62 -25.85 -6.72
CA VAL A 99 -10.94 -27.15 -6.85
C VAL A 99 -11.62 -28.24 -5.99
N ASN A 100 -12.59 -27.86 -5.15
CA ASN A 100 -13.50 -28.77 -4.44
C ASN A 100 -14.87 -28.78 -5.13
#